data_AF-A0A3E0PUV5-F1
#
_entry.id   AF-A0A3E0PUV5-F1
#
_cell.length_a   1.000
_cell.length_b   1.000
_cell.length_c   1.000
_cell.angle_alpha   90.00
_cell.angle_beta   90.00
_cell.angle_gamma   90.00
#
_symmetry.space_group_name_H-M   'P 1'
#
loop_
_entity.id
_entity.type
_entity.pdbx_description
1 polymer ?
#
loop_
_entity_poly.entity_id
_entity_poly.type
_entity_poly.pdbx_seq_one_letter_code
_entity_poly.pdbx_strand_id
1 'polypeptide(L)' 'MFHVEASSVDQVCAHQGCNCLVDPGQGVVKDGKNYCCQGCADGTGCENPNCDCNKS' A
#
# COMPACT_ATOMS: atom_id res chain seq x y z
N MET A 1 19.85 -20.19 16.94
CA MET A 1 18.40 -19.87 16.91
C MET A 1 18.32 -18.44 17.40
N PHE A 2 17.94 -17.43 16.61
CA PHE A 2 16.60 -17.20 16.07
C PHE A 2 16.73 -16.49 14.71
N HIS A 3 16.21 -17.09 13.63
CA HIS A 3 15.84 -16.30 12.47
C HIS A 3 14.53 -15.62 12.86
N VAL A 4 14.59 -14.30 13.09
CA VAL A 4 13.39 -13.48 13.15
C VAL A 4 12.84 -13.52 11.74
N GLU A 5 11.94 -14.46 11.48
CA GLU A 5 11.08 -14.40 10.31
C GLU A 5 10.32 -13.09 10.46
N ALA A 6 10.74 -12.08 9.72
CA ALA A 6 9.93 -10.92 9.46
C ALA A 6 8.64 -11.49 8.89
N SER A 7 7.67 -11.72 9.78
CA SER A 7 6.31 -12.00 9.40
C SER A 7 5.91 -10.72 8.68
N SER A 8 6.02 -10.74 7.35
CA SER A 8 5.57 -9.67 6.48
C SER A 8 4.10 -9.51 6.76
N VAL A 9 3.76 -8.67 7.74
CA VAL A 9 2.40 -8.26 8.00
C VAL A 9 2.09 -7.33 6.84
N ASP A 10 1.40 -7.87 5.84
CA ASP A 10 0.84 -7.10 4.75
C ASP A 10 0.22 -5.81 5.31
N GLN A 11 0.71 -4.67 4.83
CA GLN A 11 0.24 -3.36 5.23
C GLN A 11 -0.83 -2.92 4.25
N VAL A 12 -1.96 -2.43 4.76
CA VAL A 12 -2.97 -1.81 3.90
C VAL A 12 -2.40 -0.50 3.34
N CYS A 13 -2.66 -0.22 2.07
CA CYS A 13 -2.30 1.03 1.44
C CYS A 13 -2.82 2.22 2.26
N ALA A 14 -1.95 3.20 2.51
CA ALA A 14 -2.28 4.37 3.30
C ALA A 14 -3.19 5.40 2.57
N HIS A 15 -3.57 5.15 1.31
CA HIS A 15 -4.50 6.01 0.58
C HIS A 15 -5.93 5.78 1.05
N GLN A 16 -6.67 6.85 1.29
CA GLN A 16 -8.03 6.75 1.82
C GLN A 16 -8.94 6.03 0.82
N GLY A 17 -9.67 5.01 1.29
CA GLY A 17 -10.54 4.19 0.44
C GLY A 17 -9.81 3.14 -0.39
N CYS A 18 -8.48 3.00 -0.25
CA CYS A 18 -7.72 1.91 -0.84
C CYS A 18 -7.58 0.75 0.15
N ASN A 19 -8.03 -0.44 -0.24
CA ASN A 19 -7.89 -1.67 0.55
C ASN A 19 -6.82 -2.62 -0.02
N CYS A 20 -5.93 -2.12 -0.89
CA CYS A 20 -4.85 -2.92 -1.43
C CYS A 20 -3.87 -3.31 -0.32
N LEU A 21 -3.55 -4.60 -0.24
CA LEU A 21 -2.48 -5.11 0.61
C LEU A 21 -1.14 -4.87 -0.06
N VAL A 22 -0.15 -4.46 0.73
CA VAL A 22 1.17 -4.08 0.27
C VAL A 22 2.20 -4.64 1.23
N ASP A 23 3.19 -5.35 0.70
CA ASP A 23 4.30 -5.79 1.51
C ASP A 23 5.05 -4.60 2.14
N PRO A 24 5.44 -4.71 3.42
CA PRO A 24 6.20 -3.66 4.09
C PRO A 24 7.53 -3.44 3.37
N GLY A 25 7.72 -2.23 2.83
CA GLY A 25 8.93 -1.85 2.08
C GLY A 25 8.94 -2.21 0.59
N GLN A 26 7.92 -2.92 0.09
CA GLN A 26 7.77 -3.17 -1.34
C GLN A 26 6.89 -2.11 -2.03
N GLY A 27 6.05 -1.42 -1.26
CA GLY A 27 5.23 -0.32 -1.74
C GLY A 27 5.99 0.99 -1.95
N VAL A 28 5.27 1.98 -2.46
CA VAL A 28 5.76 3.34 -2.60
C VAL A 28 5.66 4.04 -1.25
N VAL A 29 6.80 4.34 -0.63
CA VAL A 29 6.85 5.07 0.64
C VAL A 29 6.92 6.57 0.38
N LYS A 30 5.93 7.33 0.87
CA LYS A 30 5.87 8.79 0.77
C LYS A 30 5.39 9.37 2.10
N ASP A 31 6.09 10.37 2.64
CA ASP A 31 5.79 10.96 3.96
C ASP A 31 5.68 9.93 5.10
N GLY A 32 6.48 8.85 5.05
CA GLY A 32 6.45 7.77 6.03
C GLY A 32 5.24 6.83 5.94
N LYS A 33 4.39 6.98 4.91
CA LYS A 33 3.24 6.11 4.63
C LYS A 33 3.54 5.18 3.47
N ASN A 34 3.07 3.93 3.55
CA ASN A 34 3.24 2.92 2.50
C ASN A 34 2.02 2.90 1.58
N TYR A 35 2.24 3.03 0.27
CA TYR A 35 1.19 3.04 -0.75
C TYR A 35 1.37 1.88 -1.73
N CYS A 36 0.27 1.31 -2.23
CA CYS A 36 0.33 0.19 -3.17
C CYS A 36 0.91 0.57 -4.53
N CYS A 37 0.77 1.83 -4.92
CA CYS A 37 1.27 2.37 -6.18
C CYS A 37 1.49 3.87 -6.07
N GLN A 38 2.14 4.45 -7.09
CA GLN A 38 2.47 5.87 -7.12
C GLN A 38 1.21 6.76 -7.17
N GLY A 39 0.13 6.33 -7.82
CA GLY A 39 -1.10 7.12 -7.87
C GLY A 39 -1.78 7.27 -6.51
N CYS A 40 -1.78 6.21 -5.69
CA CYS A 40 -2.22 6.29 -4.29
C CYS A 40 -1.34 7.24 -3.46
N ALA A 41 -0.02 7.24 -3.70
CA ALA A 41 0.89 8.17 -3.04
C ALA A 41 0.68 9.63 -3.52
N ASP A 42 0.17 9.84 -4.73
CA ASP A 42 -0.14 11.16 -5.28
C ASP A 42 -1.59 11.62 -5.02
N GLY A 43 -2.43 10.74 -4.47
CA GLY A 43 -3.85 11.01 -4.24
C GLY A 43 -4.73 10.83 -5.48
N THR A 44 -4.16 10.38 -6.61
CA THR A 44 -4.91 10.01 -7.83
C THR A 44 -5.45 8.59 -7.78
N GLY A 45 -5.21 7.85 -6.69
CA GLY A 45 -5.69 6.49 -6.50
C GLY A 45 -4.94 5.44 -7.34
N CYS A 46 -5.52 4.25 -7.42
CA CYS A 46 -4.86 3.03 -7.85
C CYS A 46 -5.45 2.52 -9.18
N GLU A 47 -4.60 1.94 -10.02
CA GLU A 47 -5.02 1.30 -11.29
C GLU A 47 -5.52 -0.14 -11.08
N ASN A 48 -5.67 -0.58 -9.82
CA ASN A 48 -6.13 -1.92 -9.51
C ASN A 48 -7.63 -2.03 -9.88
N PRO A 49 -8.03 -2.93 -10.80
CA PRO A 49 -9.42 -3.06 -11.24
C PRO A 49 -10.38 -3.49 -10.13
N ASN A 50 -9.86 -4.06 -9.03
CA ASN A 50 -10.64 -4.46 -7.86
C ASN A 50 -10.61 -3.42 -6.73
N CYS A 51 -10.06 -2.23 -6.98
CA CYS A 51 -9.96 -1.18 -5.98
C CYS A 51 -10.43 0.15 -6.57
N ASP A 52 -11.60 0.60 -6.13
CA ASP A 52 -12.21 1.85 -6.58
C ASP A 52 -11.70 3.08 -5.82
N CYS A 53 -10.46 3.02 -5.33
CA CYS A 53 -9.85 4.08 -4.51
C CYS A 53 -9.59 5.40 -5.27
N ASN A 54 -9.74 5.38 -6.60
CA ASN A 54 -9.71 6.53 -7.50
C ASN A 54 -11.12 6.95 -7.98
N LYS A 55 -12.15 6.10 -7.82
CA LYS A 55 -13.49 6.39 -8.34
C LYS A 55 -14.27 7.16 -7.29
N SER A 56 -13.98 8.46 -7.20
CA SER A 56 -14.78 9.42 -6.44
C SER A 56 -16.00 9.87 -7.23
#